data_AF-A0A800AHC1-F1
#
_entry.id   AF-A0A800AHC1-F1
#
_cell.length_a   1.000
_cell.length_b   1.000
_cell.length_c   1.000
_cell.angle_alpha   90.00
_cell.angle_beta   90.00
_cell.angle_gamma   90.00
#
_symmetry.space_group_name_H-M   'P 1'
#
loop_
_entity.id
_entity.type
_entity.pdbx_description
1 polymer ?
#
loop_
_entity_poly.entity_id
_entity_poly.type
_entity_poly.pdbx_seq_one_letter_code
_entity_poly.pdbx_strand_id
1 'polypeptide(L)'
;MRPFAELELGILAGRLVGQMTFKEAGLSGDVPPPPPPMSLARCEKDRLLVLDGRSKGARVDVIRKPDGTIGWLRWGRIYKREI
;
A
#
# COMPACT_ATOMS: atom_id res chain seq x y z
N MET A 1 14.22 5.97 7.54
CA MET A 1 12.94 5.56 8.14
C MET A 1 12.67 4.13 7.70
N ARG A 2 12.49 3.17 8.63
CA ARG A 2 12.07 1.81 8.27
C ARG A 2 10.58 1.82 7.95
N PRO A 3 10.12 1.08 6.93
CA PRO A 3 8.70 1.01 6.60
C PRO A 3 7.94 0.22 7.67
N PHE A 4 6.79 0.75 8.10
CA PHE A 4 5.91 0.14 9.10
C PHE A 4 5.35 -1.23 8.68
N ALA A 5 5.19 -1.44 7.37
CA ALA A 5 4.73 -2.69 6.79
C ALA A 5 5.39 -2.95 5.43
N GLU A 6 5.45 -4.22 5.05
CA GLU A 6 5.64 -4.66 3.67
C GLU A 6 4.29 -4.82 2.98
N LEU A 7 4.24 -4.50 1.69
CA LEU A 7 3.10 -4.81 0.85
C LEU A 7 3.57 -5.57 -0.38
N GLU A 8 2.98 -6.74 -0.59
CA GLU A 8 3.16 -7.54 -1.79
C GLU A 8 1.95 -7.34 -2.71
N LEU A 9 2.22 -7.13 -4.00
CA LEU A 9 1.18 -7.03 -5.02
C LEU A 9 1.19 -8.29 -5.89
N GLY A 10 0.01 -8.82 -6.16
CA GLY A 10 -0.18 -9.98 -7.03
C GLY A 10 -1.43 -9.85 -7.89
N ILE A 11 -1.53 -10.68 -8.93
CA ILE A 11 -2.76 -10.87 -9.68
C ILE A 11 -3.38 -12.20 -9.25
N LEU A 12 -4.61 -12.16 -8.74
CA LEU A 12 -5.37 -13.35 -8.37
C LEU A 12 -6.73 -13.31 -9.07
N ALA A 13 -7.07 -14.34 -9.84
CA ALA A 13 -8.31 -14.43 -10.61
C ALA A 13 -8.61 -13.16 -11.44
N GLY A 14 -7.58 -12.60 -12.08
CA GLY A 14 -7.69 -11.38 -12.91
C GLY A 14 -7.83 -10.07 -12.12
N ARG A 15 -7.72 -10.09 -10.80
CA ARG A 15 -7.77 -8.90 -9.94
C ARG A 15 -6.40 -8.58 -9.36
N LEU A 16 -6.06 -7.30 -9.29
CA LEU A 16 -4.91 -6.84 -8.52
C LEU A 16 -5.24 -6.93 -7.04
N VAL A 17 -4.42 -7.66 -6.30
CA VAL A 17 -4.56 -7.89 -4.86
C VAL A 17 -3.29 -7.43 -4.16
N GLY A 18 -3.45 -6.81 -2.99
CA GLY A 18 -2.35 -6.46 -2.10
C GLY A 18 -2.43 -7.24 -0.80
N GLN A 19 -1.32 -7.84 -0.36
CA GLN A 19 -1.17 -8.43 0.97
C GLN A 19 -0.21 -7.58 1.78
N MET A 20 -0.63 -7.16 2.98
CA MET A 20 0.20 -6.37 3.88
C MET A 20 0.73 -7.25 5.01
N THR A 21 2.01 -7.07 5.35
CA THR A 21 2.64 -7.72 6.49
C THR A 21 3.27 -6.65 7.37
N PHE A 22 2.79 -6.52 8.60
CA PHE A 22 3.35 -5.54 9.54
C PHE A 22 4.74 -5.99 10.00
N LYS A 23 5.69 -5.06 10.03
CA LYS A 23 7.08 -5.34 10.40
C LYS A 23 7.42 -4.97 11.83
N GLU A 24 6.59 -4.15 12.45
CA GLU A 24 6.84 -3.62 13.79
C GLU A 24 5.65 -3.92 14.69
N ALA A 25 5.96 -4.19 15.96
CA ALA A 25 4.97 -4.29 17.00
C ALA A 25 4.24 -2.96 17.14
N GLY A 26 2.92 -3.01 17.30
CA GLY A 26 2.16 -1.83 17.67
C GLY A 26 2.53 -1.35 19.08
N LEU A 27 1.79 -0.34 19.59
CA LEU A 27 1.96 0.15 20.97
C LEU A 27 1.75 -0.94 22.05
N SER A 28 1.14 -2.07 21.67
CA SER A 28 0.90 -3.23 22.53
C SER A 28 2.11 -4.16 22.70
N GLY A 29 3.20 -3.95 21.96
CA GLY A 29 4.39 -4.82 22.02
C GLY A 29 4.33 -6.07 21.13
N ASP A 30 3.16 -6.42 20.61
CA ASP A 30 2.98 -7.52 19.65
C ASP A 30 2.82 -7.01 18.21
N VAL A 31 3.35 -7.79 17.25
CA VAL A 31 3.08 -7.59 15.82
C VAL A 31 1.68 -8.15 15.53
N PRO A 32 0.72 -7.31 15.08
CA PRO A 32 -0.60 -7.81 14.74
C PRO A 32 -0.52 -8.80 13.56
N PRO A 33 -1.42 -9.79 13.49
CA PRO A 33 -1.46 -10.69 12.35
C PRO A 33 -1.69 -9.91 11.05
N PRO A 34 -1.19 -10.40 9.91
CA PRO A 34 -1.45 -9.78 8.61
C PRO A 34 -2.97 -9.64 8.38
N PRO A 35 -3.45 -8.48 7.89
CA PRO A 35 -4.83 -8.34 7.50
C PRO A 35 -5.14 -9.23 6.29
N PRO A 36 -6.42 -9.51 6.00
CA PRO A 36 -6.81 -10.17 4.77
C PRO A 36 -6.29 -9.42 3.54
N PRO A 37 -6.04 -10.11 2.42
CA PRO A 37 -5.69 -9.46 1.17
C PRO A 37 -6.78 -8.50 0.73
N MET A 38 -6.38 -7.34 0.20
CA MET A 38 -7.30 -6.32 -0.30
C MET A 38 -7.27 -6.25 -1.82
N SER A 39 -8.42 -6.05 -2.44
CA SER A 39 -8.51 -5.80 -3.88
C SER A 39 -8.17 -4.34 -4.20
N LEU A 40 -7.40 -4.13 -5.26
CA LEU A 40 -6.94 -2.83 -5.72
C LEU A 40 -7.33 -2.64 -7.19
N ALA A 41 -7.64 -1.40 -7.56
CA ALA A 41 -7.75 -1.01 -8.97
C ALA A 41 -6.86 0.20 -9.25
N ARG A 42 -6.24 0.23 -10.44
CA ARG A 42 -5.57 1.44 -10.92
C ARG A 42 -6.62 2.47 -11.32
N CYS A 43 -6.66 3.62 -10.64
CA CYS A 43 -7.58 4.71 -10.96
C CYS A 43 -6.90 5.86 -11.69
N GLU A 44 -5.58 6.04 -11.54
CA GLU A 44 -4.76 6.97 -12.32
C GLU A 44 -3.39 6.32 -12.60
N LYS A 45 -2.53 6.95 -13.41
CA LYS A 45 -1.21 6.39 -13.81
C LYS A 45 -0.41 5.83 -12.64
N ASP A 46 -0.35 6.60 -11.55
CA ASP A 46 0.42 6.30 -10.34
C ASP A 46 -0.46 6.31 -9.09
N ARG A 47 -1.71 5.86 -9.23
CA ARG A 47 -2.66 5.78 -8.12
C ARG A 47 -3.53 4.53 -8.17
N LEU A 48 -3.63 3.89 -7.02
CA LEU A 48 -4.53 2.76 -6.78
C LEU A 48 -5.69 3.16 -5.88
N LEU A 49 -6.82 2.49 -6.05
CA LEU A 49 -8.03 2.58 -5.23
C LEU A 49 -8.25 1.23 -4.55
N VAL A 50 -8.45 1.25 -3.23
CA VAL A 50 -8.84 0.07 -2.45
C VAL A 50 -10.32 -0.20 -2.64
N LEU A 51 -10.68 -1.41 -3.06
CA LEU A 51 -12.05 -1.75 -3.45
C LEU A 51 -12.87 -2.41 -2.33
N ASP A 52 -12.21 -3.02 -1.35
CA ASP A 52 -12.82 -3.80 -0.27
C ASP A 52 -12.08 -3.65 1.07
N GLY A 53 -12.64 -4.28 2.10
CA GLY A 53 -12.09 -4.26 3.45
C GLY A 53 -12.20 -2.90 4.15
N ARG A 54 -11.49 -2.78 5.28
CA ARG A 54 -11.53 -1.61 6.17
C ARG A 54 -11.02 -0.33 5.51
N SER A 55 -10.16 -0.45 4.51
CA SER A 55 -9.57 0.67 3.79
C SER A 55 -10.29 0.98 2.47
N LYS A 56 -11.47 0.39 2.21
CA LYS A 56 -12.25 0.64 0.99
C LYS A 56 -12.42 2.13 0.73
N GLY A 57 -12.20 2.53 -0.52
CA GLY A 57 -12.26 3.92 -0.97
C GLY A 57 -10.97 4.72 -0.73
N ALA A 58 -10.02 4.18 0.03
CA ALA A 58 -8.71 4.81 0.21
C ALA A 58 -7.93 4.81 -1.12
N ARG A 59 -7.17 5.89 -1.31
CA ARG A 59 -6.24 6.05 -2.43
C ARG A 59 -4.82 5.76 -1.94
N VAL A 60 -4.06 5.09 -2.79
CA VAL A 60 -2.65 4.75 -2.55
C VAL A 60 -1.84 5.27 -3.73
N ASP A 61 -0.88 6.15 -3.44
CA ASP A 61 0.00 6.67 -4.47
C ASP A 61 1.15 5.68 -4.73
N VAL A 62 1.49 5.50 -6.01
CA VAL A 62 2.58 4.64 -6.48
C VAL A 62 3.81 5.49 -6.69
N ILE A 63 4.82 5.30 -5.85
CA ILE A 63 6.10 6.02 -5.97
C ILE A 63 7.07 5.13 -6.74
N ARG A 64 7.43 5.59 -7.94
CA ARG A 64 8.34 4.88 -8.82
C ARG A 64 9.80 5.25 -8.55
N LYS A 65 10.68 4.29 -8.81
CA LYS A 65 12.12 4.53 -8.93
C LYS A 65 12.43 5.22 -10.27
N PRO A 66 13.64 5.78 -10.46
CA PRO A 66 14.03 6.40 -11.73
C PRO A 66 13.93 5.46 -12.95
N ASP A 67 14.04 4.14 -12.74
CA ASP A 67 13.89 3.12 -13.79
C ASP A 67 12.41 2.79 -14.14
N GLY A 68 11.44 3.46 -13.50
CA GLY A 68 10.01 3.25 -13.72
C GLY A 68 9.39 2.07 -12.95
N THR A 69 10.19 1.27 -12.25
CA THR A 69 9.69 0.21 -11.36
C THR A 69 9.03 0.79 -10.11
N ILE A 70 8.16 0.03 -9.46
CA ILE A 70 7.53 0.44 -8.20
C ILE A 70 8.58 0.35 -7.09
N GLY A 71 8.86 1.47 -6.44
CA GLY A 71 9.73 1.52 -5.27
C GLY A 71 8.93 1.46 -3.97
N TRP A 72 7.88 2.26 -3.88
CA TRP A 72 7.08 2.41 -2.66
C TRP A 72 5.61 2.64 -2.97
N LEU A 73 4.77 2.32 -1.99
CA LEU A 73 3.36 2.66 -1.97
C LEU A 73 3.09 3.55 -0.76
N ARG A 74 2.32 4.62 -0.97
CA ARG A 74 2.04 5.61 0.08
C ARG A 74 0.55 5.68 0.35
N TRP A 75 0.19 5.41 1.60
CA TRP A 75 -1.13 5.73 2.16
C TRP A 75 -1.13 7.16 2.70
N GLY A 76 -2.12 7.96 2.30
CA GLY A 76 -2.29 9.35 2.76
C GLY A 76 -1.80 10.40 1.74
N ARG A 77 -1.55 11.63 2.21
CA ARG A 77 -1.13 12.75 1.35
C ARG A 77 0.39 12.89 1.29
N ILE A 78 0.91 13.26 0.12
CA ILE A 78 2.27 13.77 -0.04
C ILE A 78 2.20 15.30 0.10
N TYR A 79 2.78 15.83 1.17
CA TYR A 79 3.02 17.26 1.27
C TYR A 79 4.33 17.56 0.55
N LYS A 80 4.28 18.42 -0.47
CA LYS A 80 5.49 18.92 -1.13
C LYS A 80 6.17 19.87 -0.15
N ARG A 81 7.46 19.63 0.13
CA ARG A 81 8.28 20.63 0.82
C ARG A 81 8.50 21.79 -0.15
N GLU A 82 7.93 22.96 0.16
CA GLU A 82 8.35 24.20 -0.50
C GLU A 82 9.80 24.48 -0.10
N ILE A 83 10.61 24.86 -1.09
CA ILE A 83 12.02 25.26 -0.94
C ILE A 83 12.05 26.78 -0.93
#